data_AF-A0A177DQ11-F1
#
_entry.id   AF-A0A177DQ11-F1
#
_cell.length_a   1.000
_cell.length_b   1.000
_cell.length_c   1.000
_cell.angle_alpha   90.00
_cell.angle_beta   90.00
_cell.angle_gamma   90.00
#
_symmetry.space_group_name_H-M   'P 1'
#
loop_
_entity.id
_entity.type
_entity.pdbx_description
1 polymer ?
#
loop_
_entity_poly.entity_id
_entity_poly.type
_entity_poly.pdbx_seq_one_letter_code
_entity_poly.pdbx_strand_id
1 'polypeptide(L)'
;MPALRAAAISLAASAVYAYPTTEPSGAPTISLPNTAEGASIPHSNSFASFSFEPAFWVEFFGNASNPNKLTFSVLDRIHEHGGRPVIRPGGITMDSMVFDKEGGDVVRTTSPEGGVWRTTVGPNYYKSWSNFPNGTKFISTLNFGNESLDISTGLAVASLTYQSDKVAYLELGNEPTNYKESRWNDSTAAYVQEWKQYTASIDAALDALNSSDLPQERWWASSATTDDSGLEVRPAALIPAGIDSEDQVGIYSIHSYAFSTCDPKRAALATIENILNHTELTRYCDEEIYPSARAALDAGNRWNIGEFNSVSCSGAPNVTDTFAQALWVVDSELIYATRNATSTHLHQGATLALQSNEQLNTPGANGSPGFSTYSMLYPRDSDLRGPARTLPSFVAQLFMAEAFAVPDTRVRALEPPAGVDSESFSAYAFYVEDHLAKLALVNMKPYYANSTEDFSVRVDLSEAVSSGGGCLGVKRLTAPFVNTGNSSLVSWAGQSFPQGEAIGKAVVEAVGEDNVVDVRGSEAVLAFFDKNDAYGL
;
A
#
# COMPACT_ATOMS: atom_id res chain seq x y z
N MET A 1 7.81 22.91 58.61
CA MET A 1 6.67 22.47 57.77
C MET A 1 7.22 21.95 56.46
N PRO A 2 7.32 20.63 56.24
CA PRO A 2 7.66 20.08 54.93
C PRO A 2 6.39 19.76 54.13
N ALA A 3 6.39 20.14 52.85
CA ALA A 3 5.30 19.87 51.92
C ALA A 3 5.45 18.46 51.32
N LEU A 4 4.44 17.61 51.51
CA LEU A 4 4.31 16.34 50.80
C LEU A 4 3.92 16.59 49.34
N ARG A 5 4.69 16.04 48.40
CA ARG A 5 4.27 15.85 47.00
C ARG A 5 3.54 14.51 46.90
N ALA A 6 2.28 14.53 46.49
CA ALA A 6 1.53 13.33 46.13
C ALA A 6 1.85 12.95 44.68
N ALA A 7 2.36 11.73 44.47
CA ALA A 7 2.47 11.13 43.15
C ALA A 7 1.11 10.50 42.78
N ALA A 8 0.53 10.93 41.67
CA ALA A 8 -0.65 10.31 41.10
C ALA A 8 -0.23 9.09 40.27
N ILE A 9 -0.61 7.89 40.73
CA ILE A 9 -0.49 6.64 39.97
C ILE A 9 -1.79 6.49 39.19
N SER A 10 -1.74 6.61 37.86
CA SER A 10 -2.86 6.24 36.99
C SER A 10 -2.90 4.72 36.87
N LEU A 11 -3.87 4.07 37.53
CA LEU A 11 -4.25 2.70 37.23
C LEU A 11 -5.09 2.68 35.95
N ALA A 12 -4.57 2.07 34.89
CA ALA A 12 -5.38 1.64 33.76
C ALA A 12 -6.22 0.44 34.21
N ALA A 13 -7.54 0.63 34.35
CA ALA A 13 -8.47 -0.45 34.64
C ALA A 13 -8.86 -1.12 33.31
N SER A 14 -8.37 -2.34 33.07
CA SER A 14 -8.91 -3.21 32.03
C SER A 14 -10.28 -3.70 32.49
N ALA A 15 -11.35 -3.20 31.88
CA ALA A 15 -12.69 -3.72 32.12
C ALA A 15 -12.81 -5.10 31.46
N VAL A 16 -12.74 -6.16 32.27
CA VAL A 16 -13.03 -7.53 31.83
C VAL A 16 -14.55 -7.69 31.82
N TYR A 17 -15.18 -7.58 30.65
CA TYR A 17 -16.56 -8.03 30.47
C TYR A 17 -16.55 -9.55 30.26
N ALA A 18 -17.04 -10.29 31.25
CA ALA A 18 -17.26 -11.72 31.12
C ALA A 18 -18.59 -11.94 30.38
N TYR A 19 -18.51 -12.43 29.14
CA TYR A 19 -19.67 -12.88 28.37
C TYR A 19 -20.05 -14.33 28.77
N PRO A 20 -21.32 -14.74 28.57
CA PRO A 20 -21.77 -16.09 28.90
C PRO A 20 -21.02 -17.14 28.07
N THR A 21 -20.42 -18.12 28.74
CA THR A 21 -19.79 -19.27 28.10
C THR A 21 -20.86 -20.21 27.54
N THR A 22 -21.00 -20.25 26.22
CA THR A 22 -21.58 -21.40 25.52
C THR A 22 -20.58 -22.57 25.58
N GLU A 23 -21.07 -23.80 25.83
CA GLU A 23 -20.21 -24.99 25.80
C GLU A 23 -19.55 -25.17 24.42
N PRO A 24 -18.31 -25.68 24.35
CA PRO A 24 -17.54 -25.72 23.12
C PRO A 24 -18.09 -26.80 22.19
N SER A 25 -18.80 -26.38 21.14
CA SER A 25 -18.56 -27.00 19.83
C SER A 25 -17.06 -26.88 19.56
N GLY A 26 -16.38 -27.96 19.18
CA GLY A 26 -14.95 -27.91 18.84
C GLY A 26 -14.66 -26.78 17.85
N ALA A 27 -13.53 -26.09 18.02
CA ALA A 27 -13.11 -25.06 17.07
C ALA A 27 -12.95 -25.73 15.68
N PRO A 28 -13.52 -25.16 14.61
CA PRO A 28 -13.37 -25.74 13.28
C PRO A 28 -11.89 -25.72 12.86
N THR A 29 -11.44 -26.80 12.23
CA THR A 29 -10.08 -26.86 11.65
C THR A 29 -10.02 -26.03 10.38
N ILE A 30 -8.83 -25.50 10.10
CA ILE A 30 -8.51 -24.88 8.82
C ILE A 30 -7.61 -25.82 8.02
N SER A 31 -7.94 -26.05 6.75
CA SER A 31 -7.13 -26.91 5.90
C SER A 31 -5.84 -26.21 5.50
N LEU A 32 -4.71 -26.77 5.91
CA LEU A 32 -3.38 -26.23 5.64
C LEU A 32 -2.57 -27.18 4.75
N PRO A 33 -2.37 -26.84 3.48
CA PRO A 33 -1.43 -27.56 2.64
C PRO A 33 -0.01 -27.52 3.25
N ASN A 34 0.72 -28.62 3.17
CA ASN A 34 2.08 -28.70 3.72
C ASN A 34 3.15 -28.19 2.74
N THR A 35 2.77 -27.92 1.50
CA THR A 35 3.63 -27.52 0.38
C THR A 35 3.07 -26.29 -0.30
N ALA A 36 3.92 -25.55 -1.01
CA ALA A 36 3.57 -24.34 -1.76
C ALA A 36 2.82 -24.64 -3.08
N GLU A 37 2.36 -25.87 -3.32
CA GLU A 37 1.53 -26.19 -4.47
C GLU A 37 0.28 -25.29 -4.51
N GLY A 38 0.03 -24.66 -5.65
CA GLY A 38 -1.06 -23.69 -5.81
C GLY A 38 -0.85 -22.34 -5.12
N ALA A 39 0.32 -22.09 -4.50
CA ALA A 39 0.68 -20.77 -4.00
C ALA A 39 1.21 -19.87 -5.14
N SER A 40 1.15 -18.56 -4.89
CA SER A 40 1.61 -17.53 -5.82
C SER A 40 3.11 -17.58 -6.12
N ILE A 41 3.58 -16.74 -7.06
CA ILE A 41 5.01 -16.50 -7.30
C ILE A 41 5.78 -16.21 -5.99
N PRO A 42 7.10 -16.46 -5.95
CA PRO A 42 7.90 -15.99 -4.82
C PRO A 42 7.88 -14.46 -4.74
N HIS A 43 7.63 -13.93 -3.55
CA HIS A 43 7.60 -12.50 -3.27
C HIS A 43 8.88 -12.05 -2.57
N SER A 44 9.28 -10.82 -2.86
CA SER A 44 10.37 -10.16 -2.15
C SER A 44 9.86 -9.39 -0.93
N ASN A 45 10.77 -8.99 -0.06
CA ASN A 45 10.51 -8.08 1.06
C ASN A 45 10.00 -6.69 0.63
N SER A 46 9.97 -6.40 -0.68
CA SER A 46 9.44 -5.17 -1.26
C SER A 46 7.98 -5.30 -1.70
N PHE A 47 7.29 -6.40 -1.37
CA PHE A 47 5.90 -6.61 -1.79
C PHE A 47 5.00 -5.43 -1.40
N ALA A 48 5.01 -5.03 -0.12
CA ALA A 48 4.35 -3.81 0.35
C ALA A 48 5.26 -2.59 0.10
N SER A 49 4.90 -1.79 -0.89
CA SER A 49 5.64 -0.61 -1.36
C SER A 49 4.72 0.62 -1.38
N PHE A 50 5.23 1.79 -1.76
CA PHE A 50 4.47 3.04 -1.66
C PHE A 50 4.45 3.85 -2.95
N SER A 51 3.32 4.50 -3.21
CA SER A 51 3.21 5.60 -4.17
C SER A 51 3.01 6.91 -3.40
N PHE A 52 3.70 8.00 -3.80
CA PHE A 52 3.58 9.32 -3.18
C PHE A 52 3.45 10.40 -4.25
N GLU A 53 2.51 11.32 -4.10
CA GLU A 53 2.38 12.50 -4.97
C GLU A 53 3.62 13.43 -4.87
N PRO A 54 4.42 13.63 -5.96
CA PRO A 54 5.59 14.49 -5.96
C PRO A 54 5.33 15.94 -5.53
N ALA A 55 4.15 16.48 -5.80
CA ALA A 55 3.81 17.86 -5.41
C ALA A 55 3.76 18.09 -3.88
N PHE A 56 3.73 17.01 -3.09
CA PHE A 56 3.76 17.03 -1.64
C PHE A 56 5.05 16.41 -1.07
N TRP A 57 6.09 16.27 -1.89
CA TRP A 57 7.35 15.62 -1.49
C TRP A 57 7.99 16.26 -0.27
N VAL A 58 8.05 17.59 -0.21
CA VAL A 58 8.66 18.32 0.90
C VAL A 58 7.84 18.14 2.18
N GLU A 59 6.51 18.06 2.08
CA GLU A 59 5.66 17.75 3.22
C GLU A 59 5.93 16.36 3.78
N PHE A 60 5.96 15.34 2.93
CA PHE A 60 6.16 13.96 3.35
C PHE A 60 7.60 13.70 3.78
N PHE A 61 8.61 14.10 3.01
CA PHE A 61 10.00 13.68 3.23
C PHE A 61 10.92 14.80 3.70
N GLY A 62 10.48 16.06 3.69
CA GLY A 62 11.37 17.20 3.89
C GLY A 62 12.27 17.44 2.67
N ASN A 63 13.41 18.09 2.86
CA ASN A 63 14.40 18.29 1.81
C ASN A 63 15.69 17.51 2.08
N ALA A 64 16.62 17.54 1.13
CA ALA A 64 17.87 16.79 1.22
C ALA A 64 18.67 17.06 2.50
N SER A 65 18.62 18.29 3.04
CA SER A 65 19.35 18.68 4.25
C SER A 65 18.53 18.62 5.54
N ASN A 66 17.20 18.58 5.45
CA ASN A 66 16.27 18.59 6.57
C ASN A 66 15.19 17.53 6.33
N PRO A 67 15.53 16.24 6.48
CA PRO A 67 14.57 15.15 6.32
C PRO A 67 13.44 15.22 7.34
N ASN A 68 12.22 14.83 6.94
CA ASN A 68 11.08 14.72 7.83
C ASN A 68 11.27 13.53 8.80
N LYS A 69 11.53 13.84 10.07
CA LYS A 69 11.84 12.85 11.09
C LYS A 69 10.73 11.81 11.29
N LEU A 70 9.47 12.21 11.23
CA LEU A 70 8.35 11.30 11.43
C LEU A 70 8.29 10.26 10.31
N THR A 71 8.32 10.72 9.05
CA THR A 71 8.25 9.83 7.90
C THR A 71 9.43 8.87 7.84
N PHE A 72 10.65 9.33 8.13
CA PHE A 72 11.80 8.42 8.15
C PHE A 72 11.78 7.47 9.36
N SER A 73 11.28 7.88 10.53
CA SER A 73 11.05 6.96 11.67
C SER A 73 10.06 5.84 11.31
N VAL A 74 8.99 6.17 10.57
CA VAL A 74 8.00 5.21 10.02
C VAL A 74 8.66 4.24 9.03
N LEU A 75 9.47 4.74 8.09
CA LEU A 75 10.16 3.90 7.10
C LEU A 75 11.23 3.01 7.75
N ASP A 76 12.00 3.54 8.70
CA ASP A 76 12.97 2.78 9.48
C ASP A 76 12.28 1.66 10.26
N ARG A 77 11.11 1.94 10.85
CA ARG A 77 10.31 0.92 11.54
C ARG A 77 9.86 -0.19 10.59
N ILE A 78 9.45 0.12 9.36
CA ILE A 78 9.13 -0.91 8.36
C ILE A 78 10.37 -1.75 8.03
N HIS A 79 11.54 -1.11 7.90
CA HIS A 79 12.81 -1.80 7.65
C HIS A 79 13.23 -2.71 8.80
N GLU A 80 13.06 -2.27 10.04
CA GLU A 80 13.30 -3.07 11.24
C GLU A 80 12.45 -4.34 11.23
N HIS A 81 11.18 -4.24 10.82
CA HIS A 81 10.25 -5.38 10.72
C HIS A 81 10.42 -6.24 9.45
N GLY A 82 11.47 -6.00 8.65
CA GLY A 82 11.85 -6.84 7.50
C GLY A 82 11.40 -6.30 6.13
N GLY A 83 10.57 -5.26 6.08
CA GLY A 83 10.09 -4.66 4.83
C GLY A 83 11.19 -3.88 4.11
N ARG A 84 11.14 -3.83 2.78
CA ARG A 84 12.09 -3.09 1.92
C ARG A 84 11.32 -2.34 0.83
N PRO A 85 10.46 -1.37 1.18
CA PRO A 85 9.57 -0.73 0.22
C PRO A 85 10.35 -0.07 -0.93
N VAL A 86 9.79 -0.21 -2.14
CA VAL A 86 10.11 0.61 -3.31
C VAL A 86 9.23 1.86 -3.26
N ILE A 87 9.78 3.01 -3.66
CA ILE A 87 9.07 4.28 -3.66
C ILE A 87 8.77 4.69 -5.10
N ARG A 88 7.49 4.86 -5.43
CA ARG A 88 7.02 5.45 -6.69
C ARG A 88 6.56 6.89 -6.42
N PRO A 89 7.32 7.92 -6.81
CA PRO A 89 6.84 9.30 -6.77
C PRO A 89 5.84 9.57 -7.90
N GLY A 90 4.62 9.05 -7.80
CA GLY A 90 3.64 9.01 -8.89
C GLY A 90 2.36 9.79 -8.62
N GLY A 91 1.23 9.25 -9.05
CA GLY A 91 -0.06 9.92 -8.99
C GLY A 91 -0.17 11.06 -10.00
N ILE A 92 -1.27 11.80 -9.93
CA ILE A 92 -1.61 12.83 -10.94
C ILE A 92 -0.51 13.90 -11.03
N THR A 93 0.19 14.19 -9.94
CA THR A 93 1.15 15.29 -9.93
C THR A 93 2.47 14.97 -10.64
N MET A 94 2.74 13.71 -10.98
CA MET A 94 3.89 13.39 -11.86
C MET A 94 3.72 14.01 -13.26
N ASP A 95 2.50 14.12 -13.77
CA ASP A 95 2.19 14.78 -15.04
C ASP A 95 2.16 16.32 -14.96
N SER A 96 2.41 16.86 -13.77
CA SER A 96 2.72 18.28 -13.59
C SER A 96 4.22 18.55 -13.39
N MET A 97 5.05 17.51 -13.33
CA MET A 97 6.48 17.66 -13.02
C MET A 97 7.25 18.32 -14.16
N VAL A 98 8.16 19.24 -13.81
CA VAL A 98 9.14 19.82 -14.74
C VAL A 98 10.48 19.92 -14.03
N PHE A 99 11.55 19.43 -14.67
CA PHE A 99 12.90 19.56 -14.13
C PHE A 99 13.47 20.96 -14.38
N ASP A 100 14.04 21.58 -13.34
CA ASP A 100 14.85 22.79 -13.45
C ASP A 100 16.21 22.54 -12.79
N LYS A 101 17.28 22.57 -13.60
CA LYS A 101 18.66 22.33 -13.14
C LYS A 101 19.16 23.38 -12.13
N GLU A 102 18.62 24.60 -12.18
CA GLU A 102 18.94 25.67 -11.22
C GLU A 102 17.92 25.70 -10.06
N GLY A 103 16.91 24.82 -10.12
CA GLY A 103 15.87 24.67 -9.10
C GLY A 103 16.39 24.07 -7.80
N GLY A 104 15.69 24.37 -6.70
CA GLY A 104 16.01 23.85 -5.37
C GLY A 104 15.10 22.68 -4.96
N ASP A 105 14.47 22.83 -3.81
CA ASP A 105 13.44 21.92 -3.30
C ASP A 105 12.21 21.92 -4.22
N VAL A 106 11.34 20.92 -4.06
CA VAL A 106 10.11 20.83 -4.87
C VAL A 106 9.23 22.06 -4.65
N VAL A 107 8.82 22.70 -5.75
CA VAL A 107 7.91 23.86 -5.73
C VAL A 107 6.62 23.51 -6.44
N ARG A 108 5.53 23.51 -5.68
CA ARG A 108 4.16 23.35 -6.18
C ARG A 108 3.59 24.69 -6.62
N THR A 109 3.11 24.78 -7.85
CA THR A 109 2.39 25.94 -8.38
C THR A 109 0.93 25.58 -8.60
N THR A 110 0.04 26.37 -8.01
CA THR A 110 -1.41 26.15 -8.07
C THR A 110 -2.10 27.15 -9.00
N SER A 111 -3.24 26.76 -9.57
CA SER A 111 -4.13 27.68 -10.27
C SER A 111 -4.85 28.57 -9.25
N PRO A 112 -5.54 29.65 -9.68
CA PRO A 112 -6.39 30.45 -8.80
C PRO A 112 -7.44 29.61 -8.04
N GLU A 113 -7.90 28.51 -8.65
CA GLU A 113 -8.87 27.55 -8.10
C GLU A 113 -8.20 26.51 -7.18
N GLY A 114 -6.89 26.58 -6.98
CA GLY A 114 -6.12 25.72 -6.07
C GLY A 114 -5.59 24.43 -6.69
N GLY A 115 -5.82 24.19 -7.99
CA GLY A 115 -5.36 22.98 -8.68
C GLY A 115 -3.86 22.99 -8.92
N VAL A 116 -3.17 21.89 -8.65
CA VAL A 116 -1.74 21.78 -8.98
C VAL A 116 -1.59 21.61 -10.48
N TRP A 117 -1.02 22.60 -11.15
CA TRP A 117 -0.78 22.52 -12.60
C TRP A 117 0.71 22.42 -12.94
N ARG A 118 1.60 22.72 -11.99
CA ARG A 118 3.04 22.54 -12.15
C ARG A 118 3.73 22.18 -10.84
N THR A 119 4.61 21.19 -10.91
CA THR A 119 5.51 20.76 -9.84
C THR A 119 6.95 20.89 -10.35
N THR A 120 7.63 21.97 -10.00
CA THR A 120 9.03 22.14 -10.39
C THR A 120 9.92 21.35 -9.45
N VAL A 121 10.74 20.45 -10.00
CA VAL A 121 11.73 19.68 -9.25
C VAL A 121 13.14 20.06 -9.68
N GLY A 122 14.04 20.24 -8.72
CA GLY A 122 15.47 20.49 -8.98
C GLY A 122 16.36 19.35 -8.49
N PRO A 123 17.70 19.51 -8.55
CA PRO A 123 18.64 18.51 -8.07
C PRO A 123 18.40 18.06 -6.61
N ASN A 124 17.88 18.94 -5.74
CA ASN A 124 17.63 18.61 -4.34
C ASN A 124 16.50 17.59 -4.15
N TYR A 125 15.54 17.51 -5.09
CA TYR A 125 14.53 16.47 -5.08
C TYR A 125 15.18 15.08 -5.20
N TYR A 126 15.99 14.86 -6.23
CA TYR A 126 16.70 13.59 -6.40
C TYR A 126 17.72 13.35 -5.28
N LYS A 127 18.50 14.35 -4.87
CA LYS A 127 19.45 14.22 -3.73
C LYS A 127 18.75 13.81 -2.43
N SER A 128 17.48 14.19 -2.22
CA SER A 128 16.72 13.77 -1.04
C SER A 128 16.47 12.26 -0.98
N TRP A 129 16.57 11.53 -2.10
CA TRP A 129 16.46 10.06 -2.12
C TRP A 129 17.59 9.37 -1.35
N SER A 130 18.69 10.06 -1.10
CA SER A 130 19.78 9.59 -0.24
C SER A 130 19.43 9.59 1.25
N ASN A 131 18.34 10.25 1.67
CA ASN A 131 17.84 10.21 3.05
C ASN A 131 17.05 8.92 3.36
N PHE A 132 16.60 8.20 2.33
CA PHE A 132 15.88 6.94 2.51
C PHE A 132 16.82 5.85 3.00
N PRO A 133 16.28 4.84 3.72
CA PRO A 133 17.05 3.70 4.17
C PRO A 133 17.91 3.08 3.06
N ASN A 134 19.04 2.51 3.45
CA ASN A 134 19.96 1.92 2.48
C ASN A 134 19.27 0.80 1.68
N GLY A 135 19.52 0.78 0.37
CA GLY A 135 18.91 -0.19 -0.55
C GLY A 135 17.52 0.18 -1.07
N THR A 136 16.88 1.26 -0.59
CA THR A 136 15.60 1.73 -1.16
C THR A 136 15.76 2.07 -2.64
N LYS A 137 14.86 1.52 -3.46
CA LYS A 137 14.76 1.76 -4.90
C LYS A 137 13.58 2.67 -5.22
N PHE A 138 13.67 3.33 -6.37
CA PHE A 138 12.70 4.32 -6.84
C PHE A 138 12.24 4.00 -8.26
N ILE A 139 10.97 4.31 -8.52
CA ILE A 139 10.45 4.38 -9.88
C ILE A 139 10.62 5.83 -10.36
N SER A 140 11.38 6.02 -11.42
CA SER A 140 11.61 7.35 -11.99
C SER A 140 10.43 7.70 -12.89
N THR A 141 9.47 8.41 -12.30
CA THR A 141 8.25 8.87 -12.96
C THR A 141 8.50 10.09 -13.85
N LEU A 142 7.93 10.07 -15.04
CA LEU A 142 8.13 11.05 -16.10
C LEU A 142 6.79 11.68 -16.50
N ASN A 143 6.82 12.99 -16.73
CA ASN A 143 5.65 13.74 -17.17
C ASN A 143 5.33 13.41 -18.62
N PHE A 144 4.18 12.78 -18.87
CA PHE A 144 3.66 12.55 -20.22
C PHE A 144 2.46 13.45 -20.53
N GLY A 145 1.73 13.90 -19.50
CA GLY A 145 0.53 14.73 -19.63
C GLY A 145 0.78 16.12 -20.24
N ASN A 146 2.01 16.65 -20.19
CA ASN A 146 2.36 17.96 -20.76
C ASN A 146 2.69 17.93 -22.26
N GLU A 147 2.60 16.76 -22.91
CA GLU A 147 2.82 16.61 -24.36
C GLU A 147 4.18 17.17 -24.82
N SER A 148 5.22 17.00 -23.99
CA SER A 148 6.56 17.53 -24.24
C SER A 148 7.65 16.48 -23.96
N LEU A 149 8.24 15.97 -25.04
CA LEU A 149 9.35 15.04 -24.98
C LEU A 149 10.55 15.60 -24.21
N ASP A 150 10.83 16.90 -24.32
CA ASP A 150 11.93 17.55 -23.59
C ASP A 150 11.74 17.49 -22.08
N ILE A 151 10.49 17.63 -21.60
CA ILE A 151 10.17 17.53 -20.17
C ILE A 151 10.38 16.09 -19.70
N SER A 152 9.82 15.10 -20.40
CA SER A 152 9.97 13.68 -20.03
C SER A 152 11.44 13.25 -20.04
N THR A 153 12.18 13.64 -21.08
CA THR A 153 13.61 13.34 -21.23
C THR A 153 14.44 14.02 -20.14
N GLY A 154 14.15 15.29 -19.84
CA GLY A 154 14.85 16.04 -18.79
C GLY A 154 14.68 15.43 -17.40
N LEU A 155 13.49 14.91 -17.08
CA LEU A 155 13.24 14.20 -15.82
C LEU A 155 14.02 12.87 -15.76
N ALA A 156 14.00 12.08 -16.84
CA ALA A 156 14.71 10.81 -16.91
C ALA A 156 16.23 10.98 -16.80
N VAL A 157 16.78 11.95 -17.54
CA VAL A 157 18.21 12.29 -17.48
C VAL A 157 18.59 12.76 -16.08
N ALA A 158 17.76 13.59 -15.43
CA ALA A 158 18.05 14.08 -14.09
C ALA A 158 18.05 12.94 -13.05
N SER A 159 17.10 12.01 -13.09
CA SER A 159 17.05 10.91 -12.13
C SER A 159 18.31 10.03 -12.20
N LEU A 160 18.78 9.68 -13.41
CA LEU A 160 20.02 8.91 -13.58
C LEU A 160 21.29 9.73 -13.37
N THR A 161 21.27 11.04 -13.59
CA THR A 161 22.42 11.90 -13.28
C THR A 161 22.68 11.98 -11.78
N TYR A 162 21.62 12.04 -10.96
CA TYR A 162 21.75 12.25 -9.51
C TYR A 162 21.66 10.98 -8.68
N GLN A 163 20.97 9.93 -9.14
CA GLN A 163 20.63 8.74 -8.34
C GLN A 163 20.51 7.47 -9.20
N SER A 164 21.42 7.25 -10.17
CA SER A 164 21.33 6.09 -11.08
C SER A 164 21.25 4.74 -10.37
N ASP A 165 21.94 4.58 -9.23
CA ASP A 165 21.96 3.36 -8.43
C ASP A 165 20.63 3.08 -7.72
N LYS A 166 19.74 4.09 -7.61
CA LYS A 166 18.45 3.97 -6.93
C LYS A 166 17.29 3.75 -7.88
N VAL A 167 17.41 4.04 -9.18
CA VAL A 167 16.32 3.86 -10.14
C VAL A 167 16.15 2.37 -10.47
N ALA A 168 14.94 1.85 -10.29
CA ALA A 168 14.57 0.47 -10.67
C ALA A 168 13.89 0.42 -12.04
N TYR A 169 12.97 1.35 -12.31
CA TYR A 169 12.25 1.46 -13.57
C TYR A 169 11.99 2.93 -13.91
N LEU A 170 11.68 3.18 -15.18
CA LEU A 170 11.11 4.42 -15.69
C LEU A 170 9.61 4.23 -15.92
N GLU A 171 8.81 5.24 -15.58
CA GLU A 171 7.36 5.22 -15.78
C GLU A 171 6.94 6.48 -16.54
N LEU A 172 6.29 6.32 -17.69
CA LEU A 172 5.90 7.44 -18.56
C LEU A 172 4.39 7.72 -18.46
N GLY A 173 4.05 8.77 -17.71
CA GLY A 173 2.67 9.23 -17.51
C GLY A 173 1.90 8.46 -16.43
N ASN A 174 0.92 9.15 -15.83
CA ASN A 174 -0.03 8.60 -14.88
C ASN A 174 -1.43 8.65 -15.48
N GLU A 175 -2.12 7.49 -15.51
CA GLU A 175 -3.52 7.37 -15.90
C GLU A 175 -3.86 8.11 -17.20
N PRO A 176 -3.28 7.70 -18.35
CA PRO A 176 -3.49 8.40 -19.63
C PRO A 176 -4.96 8.50 -20.05
N THR A 177 -5.82 7.65 -19.48
CA THR A 177 -7.29 7.70 -19.58
C THR A 177 -7.89 9.03 -19.10
N ASN A 178 -7.19 9.74 -18.21
CA ASN A 178 -7.59 11.05 -17.68
C ASN A 178 -7.03 12.24 -18.50
N TYR A 179 -6.27 11.97 -19.57
CA TYR A 179 -5.80 13.04 -20.46
C TYR A 179 -6.93 13.51 -21.39
N LYS A 180 -6.67 14.58 -22.15
CA LYS A 180 -7.64 15.07 -23.14
C LYS A 180 -7.95 13.97 -24.16
N GLU A 181 -9.22 13.59 -24.25
CA GLU A 181 -9.76 12.60 -25.20
C GLU A 181 -9.22 12.81 -26.63
N SER A 182 -9.12 14.06 -27.07
CA SER A 182 -8.63 14.43 -28.41
C SER A 182 -7.16 14.08 -28.70
N ARG A 183 -6.35 13.74 -27.69
CA ARG A 183 -4.92 13.45 -27.87
C ARG A 183 -4.72 12.23 -28.76
N TRP A 184 -5.51 11.19 -28.52
CA TRP A 184 -5.48 9.93 -29.28
C TRP A 184 -6.81 9.59 -29.93
N ASN A 185 -7.87 10.36 -29.63
CA ASN A 185 -9.25 10.06 -30.04
C ASN A 185 -9.62 8.61 -29.67
N ASP A 186 -9.36 8.24 -28.42
CA ASP A 186 -9.58 6.91 -27.83
C ASP A 186 -8.88 5.73 -28.53
N SER A 187 -7.89 6.01 -29.38
CA SER A 187 -7.14 4.96 -30.08
C SER A 187 -5.99 4.42 -29.23
N THR A 188 -6.14 3.19 -28.71
CA THR A 188 -5.04 2.44 -28.06
C THR A 188 -3.81 2.35 -28.96
N ALA A 189 -3.99 2.16 -30.26
CA ALA A 189 -2.86 2.08 -31.21
C ALA A 189 -2.12 3.42 -31.34
N ALA A 190 -2.83 4.54 -31.30
CA ALA A 190 -2.22 5.87 -31.34
C ALA A 190 -1.46 6.17 -30.03
N TYR A 191 -2.03 5.78 -28.87
CA TYR A 191 -1.33 5.84 -27.58
C TYR A 191 -0.03 5.05 -27.61
N VAL A 192 -0.10 3.77 -28.02
CA VAL A 192 1.08 2.89 -28.10
C VAL A 192 2.14 3.47 -29.04
N GLN A 193 1.73 4.02 -30.18
CA GLN A 193 2.65 4.65 -31.13
C GLN A 193 3.39 5.83 -30.50
N GLU A 194 2.68 6.75 -29.82
CA GLU A 194 3.32 7.90 -29.17
C GLU A 194 4.20 7.47 -27.99
N TRP A 195 3.70 6.56 -27.15
CA TRP A 195 4.47 6.03 -26.01
C TRP A 195 5.81 5.47 -26.47
N LYS A 196 5.82 4.62 -27.50
CA LYS A 196 7.04 4.06 -28.08
C LYS A 196 7.99 5.11 -28.67
N GLN A 197 7.46 6.19 -29.25
CA GLN A 197 8.29 7.29 -29.76
C GLN A 197 9.01 8.01 -28.62
N TYR A 198 8.30 8.24 -27.50
CA TYR A 198 8.88 8.84 -26.31
C TYR A 198 9.92 7.93 -25.67
N THR A 199 9.59 6.66 -25.43
CA THR A 199 10.52 5.74 -24.77
C THR A 199 11.80 5.53 -25.58
N ALA A 200 11.69 5.35 -26.90
CA ALA A 200 12.87 5.24 -27.76
C ALA A 200 13.78 6.49 -27.73
N SER A 201 13.16 7.68 -27.69
CA SER A 201 13.92 8.94 -27.63
C SER A 201 14.57 9.16 -26.27
N ILE A 202 13.88 8.78 -25.20
CA ILE A 202 14.39 8.84 -23.83
C ILE A 202 15.54 7.84 -23.68
N ASP A 203 15.37 6.58 -24.13
CA ASP A 203 16.42 5.56 -24.08
C ASP A 203 17.68 5.99 -24.81
N ALA A 204 17.56 6.58 -26.00
CA ALA A 204 18.70 7.14 -26.73
C ALA A 204 19.43 8.25 -25.94
N ALA A 205 18.69 9.08 -25.20
CA ALA A 205 19.29 10.12 -24.35
C ALA A 205 19.98 9.53 -23.10
N LEU A 206 19.41 8.48 -22.51
CA LEU A 206 19.98 7.81 -21.33
C LEU A 206 21.23 7.00 -21.69
N ASP A 207 21.22 6.29 -22.82
CA ASP A 207 22.37 5.52 -23.30
C ASP A 207 23.58 6.44 -23.59
N ALA A 208 23.33 7.72 -23.95
CA ALA A 208 24.37 8.72 -24.14
C ALA A 208 25.03 9.22 -22.83
N LEU A 209 24.41 9.01 -21.66
CA LEU A 209 24.96 9.44 -20.36
C LEU A 209 26.12 8.56 -19.89
N ASN A 210 26.30 7.34 -20.43
CA ASN A 210 27.26 6.33 -19.95
C ASN A 210 27.22 6.12 -18.42
N SER A 211 26.08 6.36 -17.78
CA SER A 211 25.96 6.47 -16.31
C SER A 211 24.95 5.51 -15.68
N SER A 212 24.36 4.59 -16.45
CA SER A 212 23.33 3.67 -15.94
C SER A 212 23.55 2.22 -16.34
N ASP A 213 23.42 1.32 -15.35
CA ASP A 213 23.32 -0.13 -15.53
C ASP A 213 21.85 -0.59 -15.67
N LEU A 214 20.94 0.29 -16.11
CA LEU A 214 19.54 -0.11 -16.31
C LEU A 214 19.44 -1.17 -17.43
N PRO A 215 18.66 -2.25 -17.21
CA PRO A 215 18.46 -3.27 -18.23
C PRO A 215 17.71 -2.72 -19.45
N GLN A 216 17.63 -3.48 -20.54
CA GLN A 216 16.78 -3.12 -21.69
C GLN A 216 15.30 -3.05 -21.26
N GLU A 217 14.85 -4.00 -20.45
CA GLU A 217 13.53 -4.08 -19.83
C GLU A 217 13.39 -3.08 -18.65
N ARG A 218 13.55 -1.79 -18.92
CA ARG A 218 13.57 -0.71 -17.90
C ARG A 218 12.26 0.04 -17.74
N TRP A 219 11.27 -0.23 -18.58
CA TRP A 219 9.99 0.47 -18.53
C TRP A 219 8.97 -0.25 -17.67
N TRP A 220 8.29 0.54 -16.85
CA TRP A 220 7.10 0.20 -16.11
C TRP A 220 5.90 0.69 -16.91
N ALA A 221 5.09 -0.24 -17.42
CA ALA A 221 3.98 0.09 -18.31
C ALA A 221 2.76 -0.75 -17.95
N SER A 222 1.58 -0.27 -17.63
CA SER A 222 1.05 1.08 -17.74
C SER A 222 0.67 1.58 -16.36
N SER A 223 0.28 2.83 -16.29
CA SER A 223 -0.28 3.42 -15.06
C SER A 223 -1.76 3.63 -15.26
N ALA A 224 -2.47 2.57 -15.66
CA ALA A 224 -3.87 2.63 -16.08
C ALA A 224 -4.83 2.46 -14.91
N THR A 225 -5.95 3.19 -14.93
CA THR A 225 -7.08 2.96 -14.01
C THR A 225 -7.95 1.80 -14.49
N THR A 226 -8.88 1.39 -13.63
CA THR A 226 -10.00 0.50 -13.98
C THR A 226 -11.26 1.27 -14.41
N ASP A 227 -11.21 2.60 -14.50
CA ASP A 227 -12.38 3.39 -14.90
C ASP A 227 -12.65 3.22 -16.40
N ASP A 228 -13.94 3.24 -16.79
CA ASP A 228 -14.36 3.21 -18.20
C ASP A 228 -14.18 4.59 -18.83
N SER A 229 -13.22 4.72 -19.75
CA SER A 229 -12.74 6.01 -20.28
C SER A 229 -12.67 6.10 -21.80
N GLY A 230 -13.27 5.18 -22.55
CA GLY A 230 -13.19 5.11 -24.02
C GLY A 230 -11.82 4.67 -24.55
N LEU A 231 -10.74 5.31 -24.09
CA LEU A 231 -9.36 4.88 -24.30
C LEU A 231 -9.01 3.66 -23.43
N GLU A 232 -8.64 2.54 -24.06
CA GLU A 232 -8.20 1.32 -23.37
C GLU A 232 -6.66 1.23 -23.31
N VAL A 233 -6.07 1.48 -22.13
CA VAL A 233 -4.61 1.44 -21.91
C VAL A 233 -4.21 0.50 -20.75
N ARG A 234 -5.08 -0.45 -20.42
CA ARG A 234 -4.76 -1.54 -19.51
C ARG A 234 -3.87 -2.59 -20.20
N PRO A 235 -3.05 -3.36 -19.48
CA PRO A 235 -2.20 -4.41 -20.05
C PRO A 235 -2.91 -5.33 -21.05
N ALA A 236 -4.17 -5.72 -20.77
CA ALA A 236 -4.98 -6.55 -21.66
C ALA A 236 -5.21 -5.95 -23.06
N ALA A 237 -5.19 -4.62 -23.19
CA ALA A 237 -5.30 -3.91 -24.47
C ALA A 237 -3.93 -3.50 -25.04
N LEU A 238 -2.97 -3.13 -24.19
CA LEU A 238 -1.66 -2.64 -24.61
C LEU A 238 -0.75 -3.73 -25.16
N ILE A 239 -0.76 -4.92 -24.54
CA ILE A 239 0.07 -6.06 -24.97
C ILE A 239 -0.25 -6.45 -26.42
N PRO A 240 -1.51 -6.75 -26.80
CA PRO A 240 -1.84 -7.08 -28.20
C PRO A 240 -1.64 -5.90 -29.16
N ALA A 241 -1.68 -4.65 -28.67
CA ALA A 241 -1.38 -3.47 -29.48
C ALA A 241 0.14 -3.25 -29.70
N GLY A 242 1.00 -4.07 -29.09
CA GLY A 242 2.45 -4.07 -29.34
C GLY A 242 3.23 -3.03 -28.56
N ILE A 243 2.76 -2.63 -27.37
CA ILE A 243 3.48 -1.70 -26.47
C ILE A 243 4.94 -2.14 -26.24
N ASP A 244 5.15 -3.45 -26.14
CA ASP A 244 6.44 -4.06 -25.80
C ASP A 244 7.11 -4.75 -27.00
N SER A 245 6.84 -4.32 -28.23
CA SER A 245 7.47 -4.96 -29.40
C SER A 245 8.98 -4.68 -29.56
N GLU A 246 9.58 -3.95 -28.62
CA GLU A 246 11.03 -3.66 -28.55
C GLU A 246 11.69 -4.31 -27.32
N ASP A 247 10.96 -5.19 -26.61
CA ASP A 247 11.42 -5.89 -25.39
C ASP A 247 11.93 -4.90 -24.31
N GLN A 248 11.16 -3.85 -24.05
CA GLN A 248 11.53 -2.70 -23.22
C GLN A 248 10.72 -2.61 -21.91
N VAL A 249 9.61 -3.34 -21.78
CA VAL A 249 8.74 -3.35 -20.60
C VAL A 249 9.19 -4.45 -19.62
N GLY A 250 9.74 -4.04 -18.48
CA GLY A 250 10.18 -4.96 -17.43
C GLY A 250 9.10 -5.34 -16.42
N ILE A 251 8.03 -4.56 -16.32
CA ILE A 251 6.87 -4.88 -15.48
C ILE A 251 5.60 -4.21 -15.97
N TYR A 252 4.49 -4.97 -15.94
CA TYR A 252 3.17 -4.42 -16.19
C TYR A 252 2.52 -3.85 -14.94
N SER A 253 1.83 -2.73 -15.07
CA SER A 253 1.19 -2.07 -13.93
C SER A 253 -0.28 -1.72 -14.20
N ILE A 254 -1.03 -1.64 -13.11
CA ILE A 254 -2.43 -1.20 -13.05
C ILE A 254 -2.70 -0.52 -11.71
N HIS A 255 -3.63 0.42 -11.69
CA HIS A 255 -4.09 1.11 -10.48
C HIS A 255 -5.40 0.49 -9.97
N SER A 256 -5.63 0.56 -8.65
CA SER A 256 -6.76 -0.09 -8.01
C SER A 256 -7.43 0.79 -6.95
N TYR A 257 -8.71 1.09 -7.17
CA TYR A 257 -9.57 1.79 -6.22
C TYR A 257 -11.02 1.29 -6.36
N ALA A 258 -11.43 0.40 -5.47
CA ALA A 258 -12.77 -0.20 -5.52
C ALA A 258 -13.90 0.82 -5.27
N PHE A 259 -13.60 1.91 -4.56
CA PHE A 259 -14.54 2.97 -4.23
C PHE A 259 -13.97 4.34 -4.63
N SER A 260 -14.82 5.37 -4.63
CA SER A 260 -14.43 6.74 -4.96
C SER A 260 -15.30 7.75 -4.22
N THR A 261 -14.70 8.85 -3.74
CA THR A 261 -15.47 10.03 -3.27
C THR A 261 -15.68 11.07 -4.36
N CYS A 262 -15.20 10.86 -5.59
CA CYS A 262 -15.45 11.75 -6.73
C CYS A 262 -16.73 11.40 -7.50
N ASP A 263 -17.35 10.25 -7.20
CA ASP A 263 -18.61 9.81 -7.79
C ASP A 263 -19.64 9.60 -6.66
N PRO A 264 -20.77 10.33 -6.64
CA PRO A 264 -21.77 10.21 -5.57
C PRO A 264 -22.28 8.79 -5.32
N LYS A 265 -22.37 7.94 -6.34
CA LYS A 265 -22.82 6.55 -6.18
C LYS A 265 -21.78 5.69 -5.46
N ARG A 266 -20.53 5.72 -5.92
CA ARG A 266 -19.41 5.05 -5.24
C ARG A 266 -19.15 5.65 -3.84
N ALA A 267 -19.37 6.95 -3.66
CA ALA A 267 -19.18 7.63 -2.37
C ALA A 267 -20.16 7.12 -1.31
N ALA A 268 -21.42 6.88 -1.69
CA ALA A 268 -22.43 6.30 -0.79
C ALA A 268 -22.08 4.86 -0.36
N LEU A 269 -21.26 4.15 -1.14
CA LEU A 269 -20.80 2.80 -0.84
C LEU A 269 -19.47 2.77 -0.09
N ALA A 270 -18.76 3.89 0.06
CA ALA A 270 -17.48 3.97 0.77
C ALA A 270 -17.67 3.98 2.30
N THR A 271 -18.25 2.91 2.85
CA THR A 271 -18.49 2.70 4.29
C THR A 271 -17.53 1.66 4.88
N ILE A 272 -17.40 1.62 6.21
CA ILE A 272 -16.58 0.61 6.89
C ILE A 272 -17.03 -0.81 6.53
N GLU A 273 -18.34 -1.06 6.53
CA GLU A 273 -18.89 -2.37 6.20
C GLU A 273 -18.53 -2.83 4.79
N ASN A 274 -18.61 -1.94 3.81
CA ASN A 274 -18.38 -2.29 2.41
C ASN A 274 -16.89 -2.43 2.09
N ILE A 275 -16.02 -1.58 2.66
CA ILE A 275 -14.57 -1.75 2.45
C ILE A 275 -14.05 -3.01 3.16
N LEU A 276 -14.77 -3.57 4.14
CA LEU A 276 -14.39 -4.79 4.86
C LEU A 276 -15.09 -6.06 4.33
N ASN A 277 -15.76 -5.97 3.18
CA ASN A 277 -16.39 -7.13 2.54
C ASN A 277 -15.36 -7.89 1.68
N HIS A 278 -14.81 -8.98 2.22
CA HIS A 278 -13.79 -9.80 1.58
C HIS A 278 -14.22 -10.37 0.22
N THR A 279 -15.47 -10.85 0.14
CA THR A 279 -16.01 -11.45 -1.08
C THR A 279 -16.12 -10.43 -2.21
N GLU A 280 -16.50 -9.19 -1.89
CA GLU A 280 -16.56 -8.11 -2.87
C GLU A 280 -15.17 -7.61 -3.27
N LEU A 281 -14.20 -7.54 -2.35
CA LEU A 281 -12.81 -7.22 -2.69
C LEU A 281 -12.20 -8.29 -3.63
N THR A 282 -12.47 -9.56 -3.34
CA THR A 282 -12.06 -10.69 -4.19
C THR A 282 -12.71 -10.61 -5.56
N ARG A 283 -14.04 -10.38 -5.63
CA ARG A 283 -14.76 -10.21 -6.89
C ARG A 283 -14.22 -9.02 -7.70
N TYR A 284 -14.05 -7.86 -7.08
CA TYR A 284 -13.48 -6.68 -7.74
C TYR A 284 -12.08 -6.97 -8.30
N CYS A 285 -11.23 -7.64 -7.52
CA CYS A 285 -9.91 -8.03 -8.01
C CYS A 285 -10.00 -9.00 -9.20
N ASP A 286 -10.87 -10.00 -9.15
CA ASP A 286 -10.99 -11.00 -10.21
C ASP A 286 -11.61 -10.45 -11.50
N GLU A 287 -12.51 -9.47 -11.39
CA GLU A 287 -13.23 -8.89 -12.53
C GLU A 287 -12.50 -7.68 -13.13
N GLU A 288 -11.97 -6.77 -12.31
CA GLU A 288 -11.44 -5.47 -12.78
C GLU A 288 -9.91 -5.47 -12.94
N ILE A 289 -9.20 -6.23 -12.12
CA ILE A 289 -7.72 -6.23 -12.05
C ILE A 289 -7.13 -7.44 -12.76
N TYR A 290 -7.62 -8.64 -12.45
CA TYR A 290 -7.03 -9.89 -12.88
C TYR A 290 -6.98 -10.11 -14.40
N PRO A 291 -7.90 -9.58 -15.24
CA PRO A 291 -7.74 -9.66 -16.69
C PRO A 291 -6.43 -9.03 -17.19
N SER A 292 -6.00 -7.92 -16.59
CA SER A 292 -4.73 -7.26 -16.92
C SER A 292 -3.52 -8.03 -16.39
N ALA A 293 -3.61 -8.53 -15.16
CA ALA A 293 -2.61 -9.40 -14.56
C ALA A 293 -2.36 -10.65 -15.42
N ARG A 294 -3.45 -11.32 -15.83
CA ARG A 294 -3.39 -12.50 -16.67
C ARG A 294 -2.75 -12.21 -18.02
N ALA A 295 -3.11 -11.10 -18.67
CA ALA A 295 -2.49 -10.72 -19.94
C ALA A 295 -0.97 -10.55 -19.82
N ALA A 296 -0.49 -9.92 -18.74
CA ALA A 296 0.94 -9.79 -18.47
C ALA A 296 1.61 -11.15 -18.22
N LEU A 297 1.00 -12.01 -17.40
CA LEU A 297 1.53 -13.35 -17.10
C LEU A 297 1.56 -14.26 -18.34
N ASP A 298 0.52 -14.21 -19.19
CA ASP A 298 0.43 -14.97 -20.44
C ASP A 298 1.47 -14.49 -21.47
N ALA A 299 1.88 -13.22 -21.40
CA ALA A 299 3.00 -12.66 -22.18
C ALA A 299 4.38 -13.03 -21.61
N GLY A 300 4.44 -13.64 -20.42
CA GLY A 300 5.68 -13.99 -19.74
C GLY A 300 6.27 -12.87 -18.88
N ASN A 301 5.55 -11.76 -18.71
CA ASN A 301 6.00 -10.62 -17.91
C ASN A 301 5.44 -10.70 -16.48
N ARG A 302 6.10 -9.97 -15.59
CA ARG A 302 5.58 -9.69 -14.25
C ARG A 302 4.54 -8.57 -14.30
N TRP A 303 3.68 -8.52 -13.29
CA TRP A 303 2.78 -7.39 -13.08
C TRP A 303 2.80 -6.90 -11.63
N ASN A 304 2.33 -5.69 -11.39
CA ASN A 304 2.14 -5.12 -10.06
C ASN A 304 0.92 -4.19 -9.99
N ILE A 305 0.60 -3.79 -8.77
CA ILE A 305 -0.31 -2.68 -8.51
C ILE A 305 0.55 -1.42 -8.31
N GLY A 306 0.57 -0.51 -9.29
CA GLY A 306 1.42 0.68 -9.29
C GLY A 306 0.86 1.86 -8.50
N GLU A 307 -0.42 1.80 -8.17
CA GLU A 307 -1.08 2.71 -7.25
C GLU A 307 -2.34 2.06 -6.72
N PHE A 308 -2.58 2.10 -5.42
CA PHE A 308 -3.87 1.69 -4.90
C PHE A 308 -4.23 2.34 -3.59
N ASN A 309 -5.54 2.40 -3.36
CA ASN A 309 -6.12 2.58 -2.05
C ASN A 309 -7.60 2.14 -2.02
N SER A 310 -8.22 2.19 -0.85
CA SER A 310 -9.61 1.74 -0.66
C SER A 310 -10.60 2.63 -1.41
N VAL A 311 -10.44 3.95 -1.27
CA VAL A 311 -11.34 4.95 -1.81
C VAL A 311 -10.53 6.03 -2.52
N SER A 312 -10.74 6.20 -3.83
CA SER A 312 -10.06 7.25 -4.62
C SER A 312 -10.53 8.65 -4.22
N CYS A 313 -9.84 9.66 -4.74
CA CYS A 313 -10.09 11.07 -4.43
C CYS A 313 -9.84 11.44 -2.97
N SER A 314 -8.62 11.08 -2.52
CA SER A 314 -8.09 11.40 -1.19
C SER A 314 -8.84 10.76 -0.02
N GLY A 315 -9.63 9.71 -0.28
CA GLY A 315 -10.27 8.87 0.73
C GLY A 315 -11.61 9.39 1.26
N ALA A 316 -12.23 8.57 2.10
CA ALA A 316 -13.46 8.88 2.84
C ALA A 316 -13.16 9.15 4.33
N PRO A 317 -13.41 10.35 4.86
CA PRO A 317 -13.25 10.67 6.28
C PRO A 317 -14.13 9.81 7.19
N ASN A 318 -13.61 9.44 8.36
CA ASN A 318 -14.21 8.50 9.33
C ASN A 318 -14.37 7.06 8.84
N VAL A 319 -13.75 6.72 7.70
CA VAL A 319 -13.72 5.37 7.13
C VAL A 319 -12.27 5.00 6.86
N THR A 320 -11.63 5.70 5.93
CA THR A 320 -10.26 5.40 5.46
C THR A 320 -9.16 5.91 6.38
N ASP A 321 -9.48 6.78 7.35
CA ASP A 321 -8.58 7.23 8.43
C ASP A 321 -8.79 6.47 9.74
N THR A 322 -9.48 5.33 9.70
CA THR A 322 -9.79 4.48 10.87
C THR A 322 -9.09 3.12 10.80
N PHE A 323 -9.22 2.30 11.85
CA PHE A 323 -8.66 0.95 11.88
C PHE A 323 -9.24 0.03 10.80
N ALA A 324 -10.43 0.32 10.26
CA ALA A 324 -10.97 -0.37 9.08
C ALA A 324 -9.98 -0.36 7.89
N GLN A 325 -9.29 0.77 7.67
CA GLN A 325 -8.28 0.87 6.63
C GLN A 325 -7.12 -0.10 6.84
N ALA A 326 -6.71 -0.35 8.09
CA ALA A 326 -5.62 -1.27 8.39
C ALA A 326 -5.97 -2.71 7.98
N LEU A 327 -7.19 -3.16 8.30
CA LEU A 327 -7.68 -4.48 7.90
C LEU A 327 -7.83 -4.59 6.39
N TRP A 328 -8.40 -3.55 5.75
CA TRP A 328 -8.53 -3.49 4.28
C TRP A 328 -7.18 -3.58 3.57
N VAL A 329 -6.15 -2.89 4.08
CA VAL A 329 -4.78 -2.94 3.51
C VAL A 329 -4.23 -4.36 3.57
N VAL A 330 -4.31 -5.04 4.72
CA VAL A 330 -3.83 -6.42 4.86
C VAL A 330 -4.54 -7.35 3.89
N ASP A 331 -5.87 -7.31 3.86
CA ASP A 331 -6.66 -8.23 3.01
C ASP A 331 -6.41 -7.98 1.52
N SER A 332 -6.44 -6.71 1.09
CA SER A 332 -6.25 -6.35 -0.33
C SER A 332 -4.84 -6.69 -0.84
N GLU A 333 -3.80 -6.39 -0.05
CA GLU A 333 -2.44 -6.75 -0.42
C GLU A 333 -2.27 -8.27 -0.56
N LEU A 334 -2.86 -9.07 0.34
CA LEU A 334 -2.81 -10.53 0.26
C LEU A 334 -3.67 -11.09 -0.89
N ILE A 335 -4.80 -10.48 -1.20
CA ILE A 335 -5.60 -10.78 -2.42
C ILE A 335 -4.73 -10.59 -3.67
N TYR A 336 -3.97 -9.50 -3.77
CA TYR A 336 -3.07 -9.26 -4.91
C TYR A 336 -1.89 -10.24 -4.92
N ALA A 337 -1.33 -10.57 -3.76
CA ALA A 337 -0.23 -11.52 -3.63
C ALA A 337 -0.61 -12.90 -4.19
N THR A 338 -1.81 -13.40 -3.86
CA THR A 338 -2.30 -14.71 -4.35
C THR A 338 -2.58 -14.73 -5.85
N ARG A 339 -2.64 -13.56 -6.49
CA ARG A 339 -2.83 -13.37 -7.94
C ARG A 339 -1.53 -13.02 -8.67
N ASN A 340 -0.39 -13.30 -8.03
CA ASN A 340 0.95 -13.12 -8.57
C ASN A 340 1.35 -11.67 -8.85
N ALA A 341 0.76 -10.69 -8.15
CA ALA A 341 1.33 -9.34 -8.16
C ALA A 341 2.76 -9.40 -7.62
N THR A 342 3.70 -8.69 -8.24
CA THR A 342 5.10 -8.64 -7.78
C THR A 342 5.25 -7.72 -6.56
N SER A 343 4.39 -6.70 -6.48
CA SER A 343 4.38 -5.69 -5.44
C SER A 343 3.09 -4.87 -5.51
N THR A 344 2.80 -4.12 -4.46
CA THR A 344 1.70 -3.17 -4.37
C THR A 344 2.24 -1.80 -3.90
N HIS A 345 1.68 -0.70 -4.41
CA HIS A 345 2.16 0.66 -4.09
C HIS A 345 1.06 1.48 -3.41
N LEU A 346 1.01 1.42 -2.08
CA LEU A 346 -0.05 2.06 -1.30
C LEU A 346 0.07 3.57 -1.41
N HIS A 347 -0.91 4.20 -2.04
CA HIS A 347 -0.81 5.59 -2.43
C HIS A 347 -0.95 6.55 -1.24
N GLN A 348 -0.14 7.61 -1.26
CA GLN A 348 -0.03 8.64 -0.24
C GLN A 348 -0.07 10.01 -0.92
N GLY A 349 -0.79 10.96 -0.34
CA GLY A 349 -0.92 12.26 -0.97
C GLY A 349 -1.78 13.22 -0.16
N ALA A 350 -2.29 14.22 -0.86
CA ALA A 350 -3.23 15.18 -0.33
C ALA A 350 -4.19 15.63 -1.45
N THR A 351 -5.30 16.23 -1.04
CA THR A 351 -6.35 16.70 -1.93
C THR A 351 -5.79 17.56 -3.05
N LEU A 352 -6.12 17.17 -4.29
CA LEU A 352 -5.88 17.98 -5.48
C LEU A 352 -7.19 18.70 -5.83
N ALA A 353 -7.18 20.03 -5.84
CA ALA A 353 -8.41 20.82 -5.95
C ALA A 353 -9.22 20.59 -7.25
N LEU A 354 -8.61 20.01 -8.30
CA LEU A 354 -9.25 19.77 -9.60
C LEU A 354 -9.44 18.28 -9.94
N GLN A 355 -9.32 17.37 -8.96
CA GLN A 355 -9.62 15.94 -9.17
C GLN A 355 -11.12 15.73 -9.48
N SER A 356 -12.01 16.45 -8.81
CA SER A 356 -13.46 16.47 -9.07
C SER A 356 -14.13 17.65 -8.36
N ASN A 357 -15.28 18.06 -8.88
CA ASN A 357 -16.17 19.01 -8.22
C ASN A 357 -17.03 18.37 -7.11
N GLU A 358 -17.05 17.04 -7.02
CA GLU A 358 -17.87 16.25 -6.09
C GLU A 358 -17.06 15.63 -4.94
N GLN A 359 -15.75 15.90 -4.87
CA GLN A 359 -14.87 15.28 -3.87
C GLN A 359 -15.22 15.69 -2.43
N LEU A 360 -15.15 14.72 -1.51
CA LEU A 360 -15.44 14.97 -0.09
C LEU A 360 -14.26 15.58 0.68
N ASN A 361 -13.04 15.40 0.18
CA ASN A 361 -11.83 15.92 0.81
C ASN A 361 -11.48 17.29 0.22
N THR A 362 -10.90 18.19 1.01
CA THR A 362 -10.60 19.57 0.62
C THR A 362 -9.21 20.00 1.09
N PRO A 363 -8.57 20.99 0.47
CA PRO A 363 -7.41 21.66 1.06
C PRO A 363 -7.79 22.35 2.39
N GLY A 364 -6.81 22.57 3.27
CA GLY A 364 -7.02 23.33 4.50
C GLY A 364 -7.37 24.80 4.21
N ALA A 365 -8.16 25.42 5.10
CA ALA A 365 -8.62 26.80 4.93
C ALA A 365 -7.49 27.84 4.80
N ASN A 366 -6.30 27.54 5.35
CA ASN A 366 -5.10 28.36 5.27
C ASN A 366 -4.18 28.02 4.07
N GLY A 367 -4.65 27.17 3.15
CA GLY A 367 -3.86 26.68 2.00
C GLY A 367 -2.91 25.52 2.32
N SER A 368 -2.91 25.00 3.55
CA SER A 368 -2.18 23.77 3.88
C SER A 368 -2.79 22.55 3.15
N PRO A 369 -1.98 21.53 2.79
CA PRO A 369 -2.50 20.32 2.18
C PRO A 369 -3.54 19.62 3.05
N GLY A 370 -4.67 19.24 2.45
CA GLY A 370 -5.59 18.28 3.05
C GLY A 370 -5.09 16.87 2.81
N PHE A 371 -4.21 16.36 3.68
CA PHE A 371 -3.68 15.00 3.52
C PHE A 371 -4.79 13.97 3.34
N SER A 372 -4.57 13.00 2.44
CA SER A 372 -5.53 11.96 2.12
C SER A 372 -5.86 11.16 3.37
N THR A 373 -7.14 10.85 3.58
CA THR A 373 -7.57 10.13 4.81
C THR A 373 -7.07 8.70 4.84
N TYR A 374 -6.83 8.10 3.69
CA TYR A 374 -6.24 6.75 3.58
C TYR A 374 -4.73 6.68 3.87
N SER A 375 -4.05 7.82 4.02
CA SER A 375 -2.59 7.84 4.17
C SER A 375 -2.13 7.09 5.43
N MET A 376 -0.95 6.47 5.41
CA MET A 376 -0.40 5.81 6.59
C MET A 376 0.09 6.81 7.66
N LEU A 377 0.31 8.07 7.29
CA LEU A 377 0.62 9.13 8.23
C LEU A 377 0.15 10.51 7.73
N TYR A 378 0.02 11.44 8.67
CA TYR A 378 0.04 12.86 8.42
C TYR A 378 1.44 13.39 8.76
N PRO A 379 2.22 13.84 7.76
CA PRO A 379 3.66 14.03 7.92
C PRO A 379 4.03 15.34 8.65
N ARG A 380 3.10 16.29 8.74
CA ARG A 380 3.26 17.53 9.49
C ARG A 380 1.92 18.01 10.00
N ASP A 381 1.95 18.94 10.95
CA ASP A 381 0.76 19.62 11.44
C ASP A 381 0.03 20.34 10.30
N SER A 382 -1.30 20.26 10.30
CA SER A 382 -2.15 21.06 9.41
C SER A 382 -3.46 21.45 10.09
N ASP A 383 -4.07 22.52 9.61
CA ASP A 383 -5.33 23.01 10.20
C ASP A 383 -6.47 22.00 10.04
N LEU A 384 -6.49 21.28 8.90
CA LEU A 384 -7.55 20.32 8.60
C LEU A 384 -7.34 18.97 9.30
N ARG A 385 -6.08 18.52 9.43
CA ARG A 385 -5.76 17.17 9.90
C ARG A 385 -5.17 17.12 11.31
N GLY A 386 -4.89 18.28 11.90
CA GLY A 386 -4.32 18.41 13.22
C GLY A 386 -2.82 18.04 13.24
N PRO A 387 -2.31 17.57 14.39
CA PRO A 387 -0.89 17.28 14.56
C PRO A 387 -0.38 16.14 13.68
N ALA A 388 0.90 16.21 13.32
CA ALA A 388 1.65 15.15 12.67
C ALA A 388 1.59 13.85 13.48
N ARG A 389 1.29 12.73 12.82
CA ARG A 389 1.17 11.40 13.44
C ARG A 389 1.04 10.31 12.39
N THR A 390 1.28 9.07 12.77
CA THR A 390 0.82 7.91 11.99
C THR A 390 -0.71 7.78 12.08
N LEU A 391 -1.30 7.15 11.07
CA LEU A 391 -2.69 6.73 11.05
C LEU A 391 -2.80 5.22 11.32
N PRO A 392 -4.01 4.71 11.65
CA PRO A 392 -4.22 3.28 11.95
C PRO A 392 -3.67 2.33 10.88
N SER A 393 -3.67 2.69 9.60
CA SER A 393 -3.14 1.85 8.52
C SER A 393 -1.63 1.64 8.56
N PHE A 394 -0.87 2.41 9.34
CA PHE A 394 0.58 2.18 9.48
C PHE A 394 0.91 0.81 10.06
N VAL A 395 0.16 0.33 11.06
CA VAL A 395 0.43 -0.99 11.66
C VAL A 395 0.15 -2.14 10.71
N ALA A 396 -0.69 -1.96 9.68
CA ALA A 396 -0.86 -2.93 8.60
C ALA A 396 0.43 -3.07 7.79
N GLN A 397 1.19 -1.99 7.60
CA GLN A 397 2.48 -2.05 6.91
C GLN A 397 3.52 -2.85 7.72
N LEU A 398 3.44 -2.85 9.05
CA LEU A 398 4.28 -3.71 9.89
C LEU A 398 3.86 -5.18 9.83
N PHE A 399 2.55 -5.45 9.79
CA PHE A 399 2.03 -6.78 9.54
C PHE A 399 2.58 -7.33 8.22
N MET A 400 2.47 -6.56 7.13
CA MET A 400 2.88 -6.97 5.80
C MET A 400 4.41 -7.09 5.66
N ALA A 401 5.16 -6.19 6.32
CA ALA A 401 6.62 -6.30 6.44
C ALA A 401 7.04 -7.62 7.09
N GLU A 402 6.38 -8.03 8.18
CA GLU A 402 6.69 -9.31 8.84
C GLU A 402 6.18 -10.52 8.05
N ALA A 403 5.04 -10.42 7.37
CA ALA A 403 4.51 -11.48 6.50
C ALA A 403 5.52 -11.85 5.40
N PHE A 404 6.13 -10.84 4.77
CA PHE A 404 7.14 -10.98 3.70
C PHE A 404 8.58 -10.74 4.15
N ALA A 405 8.88 -10.84 5.46
CA ALA A 405 10.23 -10.59 5.98
C ALA A 405 11.28 -11.59 5.48
N VAL A 406 10.84 -12.76 5.00
CA VAL A 406 11.72 -13.77 4.40
C VAL A 406 11.58 -13.68 2.88
N PRO A 407 12.68 -13.50 2.13
CA PRO A 407 12.64 -13.53 0.68
C PRO A 407 12.07 -14.84 0.14
N ASP A 408 11.57 -14.79 -1.10
CA ASP A 408 11.00 -15.93 -1.82
C ASP A 408 9.75 -16.56 -1.16
N THR A 409 9.11 -15.83 -0.24
CA THR A 409 7.85 -16.23 0.38
C THR A 409 6.74 -16.33 -0.68
N ARG A 410 6.04 -17.47 -0.73
CA ARG A 410 4.87 -17.70 -1.59
C ARG A 410 3.60 -17.66 -0.74
N VAL A 411 2.49 -17.18 -1.31
CA VAL A 411 1.22 -17.01 -0.57
C VAL A 411 0.09 -17.79 -1.22
N ARG A 412 -0.74 -18.46 -0.41
CA ARG A 412 -1.94 -19.16 -0.85
C ARG A 412 -3.14 -18.73 -0.02
N ALA A 413 -4.20 -18.29 -0.69
CA ALA A 413 -5.51 -18.11 -0.05
C ALA A 413 -6.07 -19.47 0.39
N LEU A 414 -6.70 -19.49 1.54
CA LEU A 414 -7.33 -20.67 2.12
C LEU A 414 -8.84 -20.45 2.23
N GLU A 415 -9.59 -21.53 2.16
CA GLU A 415 -11.00 -21.49 2.51
C GLU A 415 -11.16 -21.21 4.01
N PRO A 416 -12.16 -20.41 4.41
CA PRO A 416 -12.44 -20.18 5.82
C PRO A 416 -12.86 -21.49 6.51
N PRO A 417 -12.66 -21.60 7.84
CA PRO A 417 -13.13 -22.77 8.58
C PRO A 417 -14.63 -23.01 8.41
N ALA A 418 -15.07 -24.27 8.47
CA ALA A 418 -16.47 -24.61 8.24
C ALA A 418 -17.41 -23.85 9.20
N GLY A 419 -18.41 -23.17 8.63
CA GLY A 419 -19.38 -22.36 9.38
C GLY A 419 -18.95 -20.93 9.67
N VAL A 420 -17.74 -20.53 9.26
CA VAL A 420 -17.29 -19.13 9.28
C VAL A 420 -17.71 -18.44 7.98
N ASP A 421 -18.20 -17.21 8.09
CA ASP A 421 -18.68 -16.43 6.96
C ASP A 421 -17.50 -15.90 6.11
N SER A 422 -17.41 -16.36 4.87
CA SER A 422 -16.38 -15.95 3.91
C SER A 422 -16.45 -14.46 3.54
N GLU A 423 -17.59 -13.79 3.77
CA GLU A 423 -17.70 -12.35 3.53
C GLU A 423 -16.80 -11.54 4.47
N SER A 424 -16.57 -12.03 5.69
CA SER A 424 -15.93 -11.28 6.77
C SER A 424 -14.73 -11.97 7.41
N PHE A 425 -14.28 -13.09 6.85
CA PHE A 425 -13.10 -13.81 7.33
C PHE A 425 -12.27 -14.32 6.15
N SER A 426 -10.97 -14.03 6.18
CA SER A 426 -10.01 -14.52 5.20
C SER A 426 -8.80 -15.15 5.89
N ALA A 427 -8.16 -16.09 5.20
CA ALA A 427 -7.00 -16.81 5.68
C ALA A 427 -5.98 -17.04 4.57
N TYR A 428 -4.69 -16.90 4.91
CA TYR A 428 -3.59 -17.01 3.95
C TYR A 428 -2.42 -17.77 4.54
N ALA A 429 -1.98 -18.83 3.86
CA ALA A 429 -0.76 -19.57 4.19
C ALA A 429 0.45 -18.99 3.45
N PHE A 430 1.57 -18.86 4.15
CA PHE A 430 2.85 -18.39 3.63
C PHE A 430 3.85 -19.53 3.63
N TYR A 431 4.55 -19.72 2.51
CA TYR A 431 5.49 -20.80 2.32
C TYR A 431 6.88 -20.26 1.99
N VAL A 432 7.90 -20.83 2.63
CA VAL A 432 9.32 -20.56 2.38
C VAL A 432 9.99 -21.92 2.12
N GLU A 433 10.77 -22.03 1.04
CA GLU A 433 11.43 -23.29 0.66
C GLU A 433 10.46 -24.50 0.60
N ASP A 434 9.23 -24.28 0.13
CA ASP A 434 8.15 -25.29 0.05
C ASP A 434 7.61 -25.78 1.40
N HIS A 435 7.89 -25.07 2.50
CA HIS A 435 7.40 -25.37 3.84
C HIS A 435 6.49 -24.26 4.38
N LEU A 436 5.44 -24.63 5.12
CA LEU A 436 4.56 -23.68 5.80
C LEU A 436 5.35 -22.88 6.86
N ALA A 437 5.45 -21.58 6.66
CA ALA A 437 6.19 -20.67 7.52
C ALA A 437 5.28 -19.85 8.44
N LYS A 438 4.18 -19.32 7.88
CA LYS A 438 3.25 -18.43 8.58
C LYS A 438 1.81 -18.66 8.12
N LEU A 439 0.87 -18.20 8.94
CA LEU A 439 -0.56 -18.15 8.62
C LEU A 439 -1.12 -16.78 9.03
N ALA A 440 -1.73 -16.06 8.10
CA ALA A 440 -2.54 -14.89 8.39
C ALA A 440 -4.01 -15.29 8.52
N LEU A 441 -4.67 -14.78 9.57
CA LEU A 441 -6.11 -14.88 9.79
C LEU A 441 -6.65 -13.47 9.96
N VAL A 442 -7.62 -13.06 9.15
CA VAL A 442 -8.15 -11.69 9.16
C VAL A 442 -9.66 -11.76 9.37
N ASN A 443 -10.12 -11.26 10.52
CA ASN A 443 -11.54 -11.15 10.82
C ASN A 443 -11.98 -9.70 10.58
N MET A 444 -12.58 -9.49 9.42
CA MET A 444 -13.08 -8.22 8.93
C MET A 444 -14.47 -7.88 9.44
N LYS A 445 -15.08 -8.71 10.31
CA LYS A 445 -16.38 -8.39 10.91
C LYS A 445 -16.25 -7.09 11.75
N PRO A 446 -17.00 -6.02 11.41
CA PRO A 446 -16.88 -4.75 12.14
C PRO A 446 -17.25 -4.87 13.62
N TYR A 447 -16.30 -4.58 14.51
CA TYR A 447 -16.50 -4.54 15.95
C TYR A 447 -16.50 -3.10 16.46
N TYR A 448 -17.63 -2.69 17.02
CA TYR A 448 -17.91 -1.34 17.50
C TYR A 448 -18.13 -1.33 19.02
N ALA A 449 -18.07 -0.13 19.63
CA ALA A 449 -18.30 0.03 21.07
C ALA A 449 -19.69 -0.41 21.53
N ASN A 450 -20.67 -0.40 20.62
CA ASN A 450 -22.04 -0.84 20.86
C ASN A 450 -22.33 -2.26 20.34
N SER A 451 -21.32 -3.00 19.88
CA SER A 451 -21.49 -4.41 19.50
C SER A 451 -21.92 -5.24 20.72
N THR A 452 -22.90 -6.11 20.52
CA THR A 452 -23.45 -6.98 21.57
C THR A 452 -22.68 -8.28 21.76
N GLU A 453 -21.82 -8.61 20.79
CA GLU A 453 -20.90 -9.73 20.78
C GLU A 453 -19.56 -9.29 20.19
N ASP A 454 -18.51 -10.09 20.38
CA ASP A 454 -17.16 -9.78 19.92
C ASP A 454 -16.83 -10.38 18.53
N PHE A 455 -17.75 -11.18 17.97
CA PHE A 455 -17.63 -11.86 16.68
C PHE A 455 -16.36 -12.73 16.56
N SER A 456 -15.87 -13.25 17.68
CA SER A 456 -14.65 -14.07 17.69
C SER A 456 -14.80 -15.36 16.89
N VAL A 457 -13.85 -15.59 15.98
CA VAL A 457 -13.70 -16.84 15.23
C VAL A 457 -12.59 -17.65 15.89
N ARG A 458 -12.89 -18.88 16.30
CA ARG A 458 -11.92 -19.82 16.87
C ARG A 458 -11.39 -20.72 15.77
N VAL A 459 -10.08 -20.79 15.58
CA VAL A 459 -9.44 -21.58 14.52
C VAL A 459 -8.51 -22.62 15.15
N ASP A 460 -8.77 -23.89 14.87
CA ASP A 460 -7.88 -24.99 15.30
C ASP A 460 -6.73 -25.17 14.28
N LEU A 461 -5.49 -24.99 14.75
CA LEU A 461 -4.26 -25.11 13.97
C LEU A 461 -3.59 -26.49 14.07
N SER A 462 -4.24 -27.48 14.68
CA SER A 462 -3.67 -28.81 14.92
C SER A 462 -3.20 -29.51 13.62
N GLU A 463 -3.84 -29.24 12.48
CA GLU A 463 -3.37 -29.75 11.17
C GLU A 463 -1.95 -29.25 10.83
N ALA A 464 -1.66 -27.97 11.07
CA ALA A 464 -0.34 -27.37 10.85
C ALA A 464 0.73 -27.97 11.78
N VAL A 465 0.33 -28.25 13.03
CA VAL A 465 1.22 -28.83 14.04
C VAL A 465 1.55 -30.29 13.71
N SER A 466 0.57 -31.02 13.17
CA SER A 466 0.72 -32.44 12.81
C SER A 466 1.67 -32.69 11.64
N SER A 467 1.97 -31.67 10.82
CA SER A 467 2.89 -31.76 9.69
C SER A 467 4.35 -31.41 10.02
N GLY A 468 4.69 -31.27 11.31
CA GLY A 468 6.07 -31.25 11.79
C GLY A 468 6.60 -29.90 12.30
N GLY A 469 5.76 -28.86 12.36
CA GLY A 469 6.10 -27.57 12.96
C GLY A 469 5.03 -27.12 13.95
N GLY A 470 5.35 -27.07 15.25
CA GLY A 470 4.44 -26.48 16.24
C GLY A 470 4.25 -24.98 16.00
N CYS A 471 3.06 -24.44 16.26
CA CYS A 471 2.89 -22.99 16.25
C CYS A 471 3.70 -22.38 17.40
N LEU A 472 4.64 -21.51 17.06
CA LEU A 472 5.58 -20.91 18.01
C LEU A 472 4.97 -19.72 18.73
N GLY A 473 3.99 -19.08 18.10
CA GLY A 473 3.20 -18.02 18.68
C GLY A 473 2.50 -17.18 17.63
N VAL A 474 1.73 -16.21 18.11
CA VAL A 474 0.96 -15.29 17.29
C VAL A 474 1.24 -13.83 17.64
N LYS A 475 1.18 -12.97 16.63
CA LYS A 475 1.14 -11.51 16.79
C LYS A 475 -0.20 -10.99 16.29
N ARG A 476 -0.73 -9.97 16.98
CA ARG A 476 -2.03 -9.37 16.68
C ARG A 476 -1.91 -7.96 16.14
N LEU A 477 -2.66 -7.70 15.09
CA LEU A 477 -3.04 -6.37 14.60
C LEU A 477 -4.43 -6.07 15.14
N THR A 478 -4.55 -5.19 16.12
CA THR A 478 -5.81 -4.99 16.85
C THR A 478 -6.00 -3.56 17.34
N ALA A 479 -7.25 -3.19 17.62
CA ALA A 479 -7.67 -1.91 18.18
C ALA A 479 -8.93 -2.10 19.02
N PRO A 480 -9.29 -1.18 19.93
CA PRO A 480 -10.55 -1.28 20.67
C PRO A 480 -11.77 -1.44 19.77
N PHE A 481 -11.87 -0.62 18.72
CA PHE A 481 -12.99 -0.59 17.78
C PHE A 481 -12.51 -0.30 16.35
N VAL A 482 -13.24 -0.83 15.37
CA VAL A 482 -12.95 -0.72 13.94
C VAL A 482 -12.91 0.72 13.41
N ASN A 483 -13.75 1.60 13.96
CA ASN A 483 -13.84 3.01 13.57
C ASN A 483 -12.88 3.93 14.36
N THR A 484 -11.90 3.37 15.07
CA THR A 484 -10.92 4.16 15.81
C THR A 484 -9.95 4.83 14.86
N GLY A 485 -9.94 6.17 14.81
CA GLY A 485 -8.92 6.97 14.11
C GLY A 485 -7.68 7.33 14.94
N ASN A 486 -7.66 6.92 16.22
CA ASN A 486 -6.55 7.20 17.13
C ASN A 486 -5.48 6.11 17.07
N SER A 487 -4.39 6.37 16.35
CA SER A 487 -3.25 5.44 16.19
C SER A 487 -2.55 5.06 17.50
N SER A 488 -2.76 5.77 18.61
CA SER A 488 -2.23 5.38 19.93
C SER A 488 -2.97 4.21 20.56
N LEU A 489 -4.20 3.92 20.10
CA LEU A 489 -5.03 2.81 20.55
C LEU A 489 -4.95 1.60 19.63
N VAL A 490 -4.28 1.75 18.49
CA VAL A 490 -4.11 0.69 17.50
C VAL A 490 -2.73 0.08 17.71
N SER A 491 -2.63 -1.26 17.66
CA SER A 491 -1.38 -1.95 17.93
C SER A 491 -1.05 -3.06 16.94
N TRP A 492 0.24 -3.24 16.71
CA TRP A 492 0.84 -4.45 16.16
C TRP A 492 1.68 -5.10 17.25
N ALA A 493 1.41 -6.37 17.55
CA ALA A 493 2.13 -7.14 18.57
C ALA A 493 2.19 -6.43 19.94
N GLY A 494 1.10 -5.79 20.37
CA GLY A 494 1.02 -5.07 21.65
C GLY A 494 1.72 -3.71 21.68
N GLN A 495 2.23 -3.21 20.55
CA GLN A 495 2.86 -1.89 20.45
C GLN A 495 2.07 -0.96 19.53
N SER A 496 1.92 0.30 19.94
CA SER A 496 1.40 1.38 19.08
C SER A 496 2.55 2.28 18.60
N PHE A 497 2.31 3.04 17.53
CA PHE A 497 3.37 3.82 16.86
C PHE A 497 2.92 5.23 16.45
N PRO A 498 2.29 6.04 17.32
CA PRO A 498 1.69 7.31 16.93
C PRO A 498 2.69 8.31 16.32
N GLN A 499 3.99 8.16 16.61
CA GLN A 499 5.09 8.98 16.09
C GLN A 499 6.17 8.14 15.38
N GLY A 500 5.83 6.94 14.88
CA GLY A 500 6.76 5.99 14.25
C GLY A 500 7.60 5.16 15.24
N GLU A 501 7.88 5.70 16.43
CA GLU A 501 8.52 4.98 17.54
C GLU A 501 7.53 4.06 18.26
N ALA A 502 8.03 2.89 18.70
CA ALA A 502 7.22 1.91 19.41
C ALA A 502 6.87 2.36 20.83
N ILE A 503 5.59 2.26 21.19
CA ILE A 503 5.08 2.47 22.55
C ILE A 503 4.41 1.19 23.02
N GLY A 504 4.82 0.69 24.19
CA GLY A 504 4.37 -0.58 24.74
C GLY A 504 5.44 -1.66 24.63
N LYS A 505 5.08 -2.88 25.01
CA LYS A 505 5.99 -4.04 24.92
C LYS A 505 5.56 -4.90 23.74
N ALA A 506 6.52 -5.35 22.95
CA ALA A 506 6.27 -6.37 21.95
C ALA A 506 5.75 -7.65 22.65
N VAL A 507 4.69 -8.22 22.10
CA VAL A 507 4.05 -9.45 22.58
C VAL A 507 3.97 -10.44 21.43
N VAL A 508 4.54 -11.62 21.67
CA VAL A 508 4.27 -12.83 20.89
C VAL A 508 3.53 -13.77 21.83
N GLU A 509 2.27 -14.04 21.52
CA GLU A 509 1.41 -14.89 22.35
C GLU A 509 1.70 -16.35 22.04
N ALA A 510 1.99 -17.16 23.06
CA ALA A 510 2.09 -18.61 22.89
C ALA A 510 0.70 -19.18 22.58
N VAL A 511 0.62 -20.07 21.59
CA VAL A 511 -0.61 -20.85 21.34
C VAL A 511 -0.70 -21.96 22.40
N GLY A 512 -1.90 -22.17 22.95
CA GLY A 512 -2.16 -23.18 23.96
C GLY A 512 -1.97 -24.62 23.45
N GLU A 513 -2.00 -25.59 24.36
CA GLU A 513 -1.92 -27.03 24.02
C GLU A 513 -3.10 -27.51 23.15
N ASP A 514 -4.19 -26.75 23.11
CA ASP A 514 -5.35 -27.00 22.25
C ASP A 514 -5.13 -26.53 20.79
N ASN A 515 -4.01 -25.86 20.49
CA ASN A 515 -3.68 -25.29 19.19
C ASN A 515 -4.74 -24.34 18.62
N VAL A 516 -5.58 -23.75 19.49
CA VAL A 516 -6.65 -22.85 19.06
C VAL A 516 -6.18 -21.40 19.10
N VAL A 517 -6.45 -20.66 18.03
CA VAL A 517 -6.28 -19.22 17.96
C VAL A 517 -7.65 -18.57 17.83
N ASP A 518 -8.02 -17.74 18.80
CA ASP A 518 -9.20 -16.89 18.73
C ASP A 518 -8.86 -15.59 17.98
N VAL A 519 -9.68 -15.20 17.01
CA VAL A 519 -9.54 -13.95 16.22
C VAL A 519 -10.83 -13.15 16.35
N ARG A 520 -10.79 -12.07 17.14
CA ARG A 520 -11.96 -11.22 17.39
C ARG A 520 -12.41 -10.50 16.11
N GLY A 521 -13.67 -10.09 16.03
CA GLY A 521 -14.10 -9.12 15.04
C GLY A 521 -13.19 -7.88 15.02
N SER A 522 -12.83 -7.44 13.82
CA SER A 522 -11.88 -6.35 13.59
C SER A 522 -10.52 -6.62 14.24
N GLU A 523 -9.90 -7.72 13.82
CA GLU A 523 -8.56 -8.14 14.22
C GLU A 523 -7.91 -8.94 13.09
N ALA A 524 -6.59 -8.82 12.96
CA ALA A 524 -5.80 -9.74 12.15
C ALA A 524 -4.70 -10.38 12.99
N VAL A 525 -4.39 -11.63 12.70
CA VAL A 525 -3.38 -12.42 13.40
C VAL A 525 -2.38 -12.97 12.40
N LEU A 526 -1.10 -12.90 12.74
CA LEU A 526 -0.04 -13.63 12.05
C LEU A 526 0.51 -14.70 13.00
N ALA A 527 0.30 -15.96 12.66
CA ALA A 527 0.84 -17.12 13.36
C ALA A 527 2.15 -17.55 12.70
N PHE A 528 3.13 -17.93 13.53
CA PHE A 528 4.47 -18.32 13.11
C PHE A 528 4.72 -19.79 13.41
N PHE A 529 5.28 -20.52 12.44
CA PHE A 529 5.66 -21.93 12.57
C PHE A 529 7.18 -22.14 12.52
N ASP A 530 7.94 -21.13 12.09
CA ASP A 530 9.41 -21.07 12.20
C ASP A 530 9.86 -19.88 13.06
N LYS A 531 10.81 -20.14 13.97
CA LYS A 531 11.34 -19.17 14.94
C LYS A 531 12.24 -18.14 14.25
N ASN A 532 12.86 -18.53 13.14
CA ASN A 532 13.75 -17.66 12.37
C ASN A 532 12.95 -16.58 11.61
N ASP A 533 11.63 -16.79 11.49
CA ASP A 533 10.75 -15.96 10.67
C ASP A 533 9.96 -14.93 11.49
N ALA A 534 10.07 -15.01 12.82
CA ALA A 534 9.38 -14.12 13.74
C ALA A 534 10.33 -13.00 14.20
N TYR A 535 10.10 -11.79 13.68
CA TYR A 535 10.84 -10.61 14.13
C TYR A 535 10.67 -10.39 15.65
N GLY A 536 11.77 -10.23 16.39
CA GLY A 536 11.70 -9.97 17.84
C GLY A 536 11.41 -11.19 18.72
N LEU A 537 11.52 -12.42 18.20
CA LEU A 537 11.67 -13.65 18.99
C LEU A 537 13.13 -14.00 19.27
#